data_AF-A0A8S2D0G7-F1
#
_entry.id   AF-A0A8S2D0G7-F1
#
_cell.length_a   1.000
_cell.length_b   1.000
_cell.length_c   1.000
_cell.angle_alpha   90.00
_cell.angle_beta   90.00
_cell.angle_gamma   90.00
#
_symmetry.space_group_name_H-M   'P 1'
#
loop_
_entity.id
_entity.type
_entity.pdbx_description
1 polymer ?
#
loop_
_entity_poly.entity_id
_entity_poly.type
_entity_poly.pdbx_seq_one_letter_code
_entity_poly.pdbx_strand_id
1 'polypeptide(L)'
;MKPKLVKAFRQGLLKIASTTGAWIITGGMNTGIMKLVGEIIQINHYRSKPIHVIGIATWGCVSGREALDVKGQIVQYTKSRSEEKGEAPLDSKHTEFIFVDDGTTHKYGGEIQFRARLEQAISGGFFTSNRVPTLSQQNSTGTASLRPEKFDPVPVVLLVVEGGPNTVITVHEAVVQNNIPAVLFEGTGRCCNLFAKAYDTYEKLKIQIEIPEETNTKHVVDLIKDVI
;
A
#
# COMPACT_ATOMS: atom_id res chain seq x y z
N MET A 1 -5.73 14.81 -13.30
CA MET A 1 -6.43 15.25 -12.07
C MET A 1 -6.78 16.74 -12.08
N LYS A 2 -7.97 17.14 -11.61
CA LYS A 2 -8.39 18.56 -11.50
C LYS A 2 -7.51 19.32 -10.47
N PRO A 3 -7.16 20.61 -10.69
CA PRO A 3 -6.29 21.37 -9.78
C PRO A 3 -6.76 21.41 -8.31
N LYS A 4 -8.09 21.49 -8.10
CA LYS A 4 -8.69 21.48 -6.76
C LYS A 4 -8.40 20.18 -5.99
N LEU A 5 -8.48 19.02 -6.68
CA LEU A 5 -8.20 17.71 -6.08
C LEU A 5 -6.72 17.54 -5.76
N VAL A 6 -5.83 17.98 -6.67
CA VAL A 6 -4.39 18.00 -6.40
C VAL A 6 -4.09 18.82 -5.16
N LYS A 7 -4.67 20.03 -5.04
CA LYS A 7 -4.48 20.89 -3.86
C LYS A 7 -4.95 20.21 -2.58
N ALA A 8 -6.13 19.59 -2.58
CA ALA A 8 -6.66 18.87 -1.43
C ALA A 8 -5.77 17.69 -1.02
N PHE A 9 -5.35 16.86 -1.99
CA PHE A 9 -4.43 15.75 -1.75
C PHE A 9 -3.10 16.22 -1.16
N ARG A 10 -2.50 17.27 -1.75
CA ARG A 10 -1.26 17.88 -1.25
C ARG A 10 -1.39 18.33 0.20
N GLN A 11 -2.44 19.08 0.52
CA GLN A 11 -2.65 19.60 1.87
C GLN A 11 -2.89 18.48 2.89
N GLY A 12 -3.72 17.49 2.54
CA GLY A 12 -4.00 16.34 3.40
C GLY A 12 -2.76 15.50 3.68
N LEU A 13 -2.02 15.12 2.64
CA LEU A 13 -0.82 14.30 2.78
C LEU A 13 0.27 15.02 3.59
N LEU A 14 0.51 16.30 3.30
CA LEU A 14 1.48 17.11 4.03
C LEU A 14 1.12 17.20 5.52
N LYS A 15 -0.18 17.38 5.83
CA LYS A 15 -0.68 17.44 7.20
C LYS A 15 -0.42 16.12 7.92
N ILE A 16 -0.83 14.99 7.32
CA ILE A 16 -0.63 13.64 7.90
C ILE A 16 0.84 13.38 8.19
N ALA A 17 1.71 13.60 7.19
CA ALA A 17 3.14 13.37 7.32
C ALA A 17 3.78 14.23 8.44
N SER A 18 3.33 15.47 8.59
CA SER A 18 3.91 16.40 9.58
C SER A 18 3.43 16.16 11.01
N THR A 19 2.25 15.56 11.21
CA THR A 19 1.63 15.46 12.54
C THR A 19 1.73 14.08 13.17
N THR A 20 1.80 13.02 12.35
CA THR A 20 1.67 11.64 12.85
C THR A 20 3.02 10.93 13.00
N GLY A 21 4.05 11.35 12.26
CA GLY A 21 5.28 10.54 12.12
C GLY A 21 5.07 9.24 11.35
N ALA A 22 3.97 9.12 10.59
CA ALA A 22 3.67 7.93 9.81
C ALA A 22 4.67 7.71 8.67
N TRP A 23 4.88 6.45 8.33
CA TRP A 23 5.58 6.05 7.11
C TRP A 23 4.66 6.17 5.90
N ILE A 24 5.21 6.59 4.77
CA ILE A 24 4.50 6.67 3.49
C ILE A 24 5.09 5.61 2.57
N ILE A 25 4.29 4.61 2.20
CA ILE A 25 4.71 3.54 1.29
C ILE A 25 4.11 3.80 -0.10
N THR A 26 4.95 3.83 -1.13
CA THR A 26 4.52 3.97 -2.54
C THR A 26 5.28 3.01 -3.45
N GLY A 27 5.02 3.03 -4.76
CA GLY A 27 5.78 2.22 -5.73
C GLY A 27 7.18 2.74 -6.07
N GLY A 28 7.62 3.87 -5.49
CA GLY A 28 9.00 4.38 -5.60
C GLY A 28 9.43 4.99 -6.94
N MET A 29 8.64 4.82 -8.00
CA MET A 29 9.00 5.33 -9.34
C MET A 29 8.73 6.84 -9.49
N ASN A 30 9.52 7.53 -10.30
CA ASN A 30 9.37 8.95 -10.62
C ASN A 30 8.29 9.20 -11.69
N THR A 31 7.12 8.59 -11.51
CA THR A 31 5.97 8.74 -12.42
C THR A 31 4.65 8.76 -11.64
N GLY A 32 3.62 9.34 -12.27
CA GLY A 32 2.26 9.38 -11.72
C GLY A 32 2.17 9.92 -10.29
N ILE A 33 1.41 9.22 -9.44
CA ILE A 33 1.15 9.61 -8.04
C ILE A 33 2.40 9.52 -7.17
N MET A 34 3.30 8.58 -7.45
CA MET A 34 4.52 8.38 -6.69
C MET A 34 5.43 9.62 -6.76
N LYS A 35 5.58 10.20 -7.96
CA LYS A 35 6.26 11.48 -8.17
C LYS A 35 5.60 12.63 -7.40
N LEU A 36 4.27 12.72 -7.47
CA LEU A 36 3.53 13.76 -6.76
C LEU A 36 3.74 13.66 -5.24
N VAL A 37 3.78 12.45 -4.68
CA VAL A 37 4.10 12.22 -3.26
C VAL A 37 5.51 12.73 -2.94
N GLY A 38 6.50 12.36 -3.76
CA GLY A 38 7.88 12.85 -3.60
C GLY A 38 7.98 14.38 -3.58
N GLU A 39 7.33 15.04 -4.53
CA GLU A 39 7.25 16.50 -4.60
C GLU A 39 6.60 17.14 -3.36
N ILE A 40 5.55 16.52 -2.81
CA ILE A 40 4.86 17.02 -1.61
C ILE A 40 5.77 16.95 -0.39
N ILE A 41 6.45 15.82 -0.19
CA ILE A 41 7.25 15.59 1.02
C ILE A 41 8.54 16.39 1.01
N GLN A 42 9.12 16.66 -0.16
CA GLN A 42 10.32 17.48 -0.29
C GLN A 42 10.14 18.91 0.28
N ILE A 43 8.92 19.47 0.22
CA ILE A 43 8.59 20.80 0.78
C ILE A 43 8.78 20.82 2.32
N ASN A 44 8.68 19.67 2.96
CA ASN A 44 8.79 19.51 4.41
C ASN A 44 10.19 19.12 4.91
N HIS A 45 11.19 19.03 4.03
CA HIS A 45 12.52 18.49 4.37
C HIS A 45 13.25 19.27 5.49
N TYR A 46 12.86 20.52 5.76
CA TYR A 46 13.46 21.38 6.79
C TYR A 46 12.83 21.27 8.19
N ARG A 47 11.93 20.29 8.42
CA ARG A 47 11.32 20.08 9.75
C ARG A 47 12.17 19.16 10.62
N SER A 48 12.00 19.27 11.93
CA SER A 48 12.79 18.55 12.95
C SER A 48 12.59 17.04 12.98
N LYS A 49 11.50 16.53 12.39
CA LYS A 49 11.21 15.08 12.31
C LYS A 49 11.32 14.61 10.86
N PRO A 50 12.18 13.61 10.57
CA PRO A 50 12.28 13.04 9.24
C PRO A 50 10.96 12.35 8.88
N ILE A 51 10.56 12.46 7.61
CA ILE A 51 9.41 11.75 7.05
C ILE A 51 9.97 10.59 6.23
N HIS A 52 9.60 9.36 6.59
CA HIS A 52 10.01 8.17 5.85
C HIS A 52 9.06 7.93 4.68
N VAL A 53 9.61 7.95 3.47
CA VAL A 53 8.92 7.66 2.22
C VAL A 53 9.62 6.46 1.57
N ILE A 54 8.97 5.30 1.69
CA ILE A 54 9.51 4.01 1.27
C ILE A 54 8.95 3.65 -0.11
N GLY A 55 9.83 3.41 -1.08
CA GLY A 55 9.47 2.98 -2.42
C GLY A 55 9.61 1.47 -2.58
N ILE A 56 8.51 0.76 -2.81
CA ILE A 56 8.53 -0.67 -3.14
C ILE A 56 8.37 -0.81 -4.65
N ALA A 57 9.45 -1.13 -5.35
CA ALA A 57 9.48 -1.17 -6.82
C ALA A 57 9.73 -2.59 -7.34
N THR A 58 9.04 -2.98 -8.43
CA THR A 58 9.41 -4.17 -9.19
C THR A 58 10.76 -3.94 -9.88
N TRP A 59 11.75 -4.78 -9.58
CA TRP A 59 13.12 -4.69 -10.10
C TRP A 59 13.18 -4.71 -11.63
N GLY A 60 12.32 -5.53 -12.26
CA GLY A 60 12.11 -5.61 -13.71
C GLY A 60 11.72 -4.31 -14.42
N CYS A 61 11.29 -3.30 -13.68
CA CYS A 61 10.79 -2.03 -14.22
C CYS A 61 11.66 -0.82 -13.83
N VAL A 62 12.75 -1.02 -13.09
CA VAL A 62 13.63 0.07 -12.68
C VAL A 62 14.59 0.40 -13.82
N SER A 63 14.47 1.61 -14.37
CA SER A 63 15.38 2.04 -15.43
C SER A 63 16.79 2.32 -14.88
N GLY A 64 17.81 1.81 -15.56
CA GLY A 64 19.22 1.94 -15.15
C GLY A 64 19.59 1.10 -13.92
N ARG A 65 18.85 0.01 -13.68
CA ARG A 65 19.06 -0.90 -12.55
C ARG A 65 20.41 -1.61 -12.56
N GLU A 66 21.06 -1.70 -13.72
CA GLU A 66 22.39 -2.31 -13.87
C GLU A 66 23.43 -1.55 -13.03
N ALA A 67 23.26 -0.24 -12.85
CA ALA A 67 24.12 0.57 -11.98
C ALA A 67 23.92 0.27 -10.48
N LEU A 68 22.82 -0.39 -10.12
CA LEU A 68 22.46 -0.75 -8.75
C LEU A 68 22.80 -2.21 -8.42
N ASP A 69 23.13 -3.04 -9.41
CA ASP A 69 23.48 -4.46 -9.23
C ASP A 69 24.94 -4.62 -8.78
N VAL A 70 25.23 -4.09 -7.59
CA VAL A 70 26.54 -4.24 -6.95
C VAL A 70 26.35 -4.61 -5.47
N LYS A 71 27.24 -5.45 -4.96
CA LYS A 71 27.13 -5.96 -3.60
C LYS A 71 27.92 -5.12 -2.61
N GLY A 72 27.23 -4.56 -1.62
CA GLY A 72 27.85 -3.91 -0.45
C GLY A 72 28.57 -2.60 -0.76
N GLN A 73 28.21 -1.91 -1.84
CA GLN A 73 28.85 -0.66 -2.26
C GLN A 73 27.82 0.48 -2.29
N ILE A 74 28.33 1.70 -2.06
CA ILE A 74 27.57 2.92 -2.30
C ILE A 74 27.63 3.22 -3.79
N VAL A 75 26.46 3.37 -4.40
CA VAL A 75 26.33 3.65 -5.83
C VAL A 75 25.65 4.99 -6.07
N GLN A 76 26.11 5.69 -7.10
CA GLN A 76 25.43 6.86 -7.62
C GLN A 76 24.44 6.44 -8.69
N TYR A 77 23.16 6.44 -8.34
CA TYR A 77 22.09 6.29 -9.31
C TYR A 77 21.87 7.60 -10.08
N THR A 78 21.90 7.52 -11.40
CA THR A 78 21.55 8.65 -12.27
C THR A 78 20.36 8.24 -13.12
N LYS A 79 19.32 9.07 -13.14
CA LYS A 79 18.13 8.84 -13.97
C LYS A 79 18.57 8.76 -15.43
N SER A 80 18.24 7.64 -16.09
CA SER A 80 18.48 7.48 -17.52
C SER A 80 17.75 8.57 -18.31
N ARG A 81 18.36 9.05 -19.40
CA ARG A 81 17.71 9.97 -20.35
C ARG A 81 16.79 9.24 -21.32
N SER A 82 16.98 7.93 -21.49
CA SER A 82 16.17 7.06 -22.32
C SER A 82 15.50 6.01 -21.45
N GLU A 83 14.17 6.05 -21.41
CA GLU A 83 13.34 5.08 -20.69
C GLU A 83 12.79 4.08 -21.71
N GLU A 84 13.03 2.80 -21.51
CA GLU A 84 12.39 1.77 -22.31
C GLU A 84 10.92 1.62 -21.92
N LYS A 85 10.10 1.14 -22.86
CA LYS A 85 8.68 0.93 -22.58
C LYS A 85 8.52 -0.11 -21.47
N GLY A 86 7.88 0.28 -20.38
CA GLY A 86 7.70 -0.59 -19.21
C GLY A 86 8.76 -0.41 -18.13
N GLU A 87 9.66 0.56 -18.31
CA GLU A 87 10.55 1.03 -17.25
C GLU A 87 10.15 2.41 -16.75
N ALA A 88 10.59 2.74 -15.54
CA ALA A 88 10.56 4.10 -15.01
C ALA A 88 11.79 4.32 -14.10
N PRO A 89 12.32 5.54 -14.03
CA PRO A 89 13.41 5.85 -13.11
C PRO A 89 12.88 5.93 -11.67
N LEU A 90 13.76 5.68 -10.69
CA LEU A 90 13.44 5.85 -9.27
C LEU A 90 13.22 7.33 -8.92
N ASP A 91 12.35 7.60 -7.96
CA ASP A 91 12.18 8.96 -7.45
C ASP A 91 13.21 9.31 -6.37
N SER A 92 13.95 10.40 -6.60
CA SER A 92 15.02 10.86 -5.72
C SER A 92 14.52 11.47 -4.40
N LYS A 93 13.20 11.58 -4.21
CA LYS A 93 12.57 12.17 -3.02
C LYS A 93 12.16 11.11 -1.99
N HIS A 94 12.34 9.84 -2.32
CA HIS A 94 12.15 8.73 -1.40
C HIS A 94 13.39 8.55 -0.53
N THR A 95 13.17 8.16 0.72
CA THR A 95 14.24 7.96 1.71
C THR A 95 14.78 6.54 1.67
N GLU A 96 13.92 5.56 1.41
CA GLU A 96 14.28 4.14 1.35
C GLU A 96 13.63 3.45 0.15
N PHE A 97 14.26 2.37 -0.31
CA PHE A 97 13.77 1.54 -1.40
C PHE A 97 13.81 0.06 -1.04
N ILE A 98 12.79 -0.67 -1.48
CA ILE A 98 12.73 -2.13 -1.49
C ILE A 98 12.52 -2.55 -2.94
N PHE A 99 13.45 -3.32 -3.49
CA PHE A 99 13.33 -3.88 -4.83
C PHE A 99 12.80 -5.31 -4.74
N VAL A 100 11.69 -5.56 -5.44
CA VAL A 100 11.06 -6.89 -5.52
C VAL A 100 11.38 -7.47 -6.88
N ASP A 101 12.10 -8.57 -6.91
CA ASP A 101 12.44 -9.29 -8.14
C ASP A 101 11.58 -10.55 -8.27
N ASP A 102 10.88 -10.66 -9.39
CA ASP A 102 10.08 -11.82 -9.80
C ASP A 102 10.66 -12.52 -11.04
N GLY A 103 11.86 -12.12 -11.47
CA GLY A 103 12.55 -12.63 -12.66
C GLY A 103 12.03 -12.07 -13.98
N THR A 104 11.03 -11.19 -13.97
CA THR A 104 10.49 -10.58 -15.19
C THR A 104 11.13 -9.23 -15.51
N THR A 105 10.98 -8.78 -16.75
CA THR A 105 11.38 -7.44 -17.21
C THR A 105 10.19 -6.72 -17.83
N HIS A 106 10.11 -5.40 -17.62
CA HIS A 106 9.08 -4.51 -18.15
C HIS A 106 7.62 -4.88 -17.78
N LYS A 107 7.44 -5.70 -16.73
CA LYS A 107 6.12 -6.10 -16.22
C LYS A 107 5.90 -5.51 -14.83
N TYR A 108 4.97 -4.56 -14.75
CA TYR A 108 4.57 -3.97 -13.48
C TYR A 108 3.71 -4.93 -12.65
N GLY A 109 3.81 -4.82 -11.32
CA GLY A 109 2.94 -5.49 -10.37
C GLY A 109 3.55 -6.68 -9.65
N GLY A 110 4.81 -7.04 -9.93
CA GLY A 110 5.55 -8.07 -9.19
C GLY A 110 5.66 -7.74 -7.69
N GLU A 111 5.58 -6.45 -7.33
CA GLU A 111 5.65 -6.01 -5.94
C GLU A 111 4.35 -6.19 -5.13
N ILE A 112 3.19 -6.38 -5.77
CA ILE A 112 1.88 -6.25 -5.12
C ILE A 112 1.72 -7.25 -3.97
N GLN A 113 2.06 -8.52 -4.21
CA GLN A 113 1.94 -9.58 -3.20
C GLN A 113 2.95 -9.43 -2.06
N PHE A 114 4.14 -8.93 -2.35
CA PHE A 114 5.12 -8.60 -1.32
C PHE A 114 4.60 -7.45 -0.45
N ARG A 115 4.11 -6.38 -1.08
CA ARG A 115 3.57 -5.20 -0.40
C ARG A 115 2.41 -5.56 0.53
N ALA A 116 1.46 -6.37 0.07
CA ALA A 116 0.33 -6.82 0.88
C ALA A 116 0.79 -7.56 2.16
N ARG A 117 1.74 -8.49 2.03
CA ARG A 117 2.29 -9.23 3.18
C ARG A 117 3.08 -8.33 4.13
N LEU A 118 3.81 -7.36 3.60
CA LEU A 118 4.54 -6.39 4.42
C LEU A 118 3.57 -5.51 5.23
N GLU A 119 2.54 -4.96 4.59
CA GLU A 119 1.51 -4.16 5.25
C GLU A 119 0.76 -4.97 6.33
N GLN A 120 0.43 -6.24 6.04
CA GLN A 120 -0.17 -7.16 7.01
C GLN A 120 0.76 -7.40 8.22
N ALA A 121 2.05 -7.64 7.98
CA ALA A 121 3.02 -7.85 9.06
C ALA A 121 3.17 -6.60 9.95
N ILE A 122 3.24 -5.41 9.36
CA ILE A 122 3.32 -4.13 10.07
C ILE A 122 2.06 -3.89 10.92
N SER A 123 0.87 -4.21 10.37
CA SER A 123 -0.40 -4.06 11.08
C SER A 123 -0.62 -5.02 12.24
N GLY A 124 0.37 -5.87 12.57
CA GLY A 124 0.26 -6.86 13.63
C GLY A 124 -0.46 -8.15 13.21
N GLY A 125 -0.85 -8.28 11.93
CA GLY A 125 -1.55 -9.47 11.41
C GLY A 125 -0.74 -10.77 11.53
N PHE A 126 0.59 -10.67 11.58
CA PHE A 126 1.45 -11.84 11.83
C PHE A 126 1.39 -12.32 13.28
N PHE A 127 1.21 -11.41 14.25
CA PHE A 127 1.16 -11.72 15.67
C PHE A 127 -0.21 -12.25 16.13
N THR A 128 -1.27 -12.03 15.35
CA THR A 128 -2.60 -12.58 15.62
C THR A 128 -2.85 -13.93 14.92
N SER A 129 -2.27 -14.16 13.73
CA SER A 129 -2.52 -15.38 12.94
C SER A 129 -1.45 -16.47 13.09
N ASN A 130 -0.20 -16.12 13.36
CA ASN A 130 0.84 -17.12 13.63
C ASN A 130 1.32 -16.93 15.06
N ARG A 131 0.79 -17.77 15.96
CA ARG A 131 1.57 -18.23 17.11
C ARG A 131 2.85 -18.85 16.54
N VAL A 132 3.89 -18.05 16.33
CA VAL A 132 5.24 -18.56 16.51
C VAL A 132 5.20 -19.14 17.91
N PRO A 133 5.36 -20.46 18.10
CA PRO A 133 5.63 -20.97 19.42
C PRO A 133 6.95 -20.29 19.79
N THR A 134 6.90 -19.25 20.63
CA THR A 134 8.06 -18.93 21.43
C THR A 134 8.40 -20.25 22.10
N LEU A 135 9.51 -20.85 21.65
CA LEU A 135 10.13 -21.98 22.31
C LEU A 135 10.22 -21.57 23.77
N SER A 136 9.33 -22.12 24.58
CA SER A 136 9.46 -22.10 26.01
C SER A 136 10.70 -22.94 26.26
N GLN A 137 11.85 -22.28 26.35
CA GLN A 137 12.94 -22.83 27.13
C GLN A 137 12.35 -23.05 28.52
N GLN A 138 12.06 -24.31 28.83
CA GLN A 138 11.90 -24.73 30.21
C GLN A 138 13.25 -24.56 30.88
N ASN A 139 13.51 -23.35 31.35
CA ASN A 139 14.52 -23.14 32.37
C ASN A 139 13.87 -23.47 33.69
N SER A 140 14.17 -24.68 34.17
CA SER A 140 13.85 -25.20 35.50
C SER A 140 14.66 -24.48 36.57
N THR A 141 14.56 -23.16 36.64
CA THR A 141 15.04 -22.31 37.74
C THR A 141 14.23 -21.01 37.69
N GLY A 142 13.39 -20.77 38.69
CA GLY A 142 12.45 -19.65 38.70
C GLY A 142 13.12 -18.29 38.65
N THR A 143 13.05 -17.62 37.50
CA THR A 143 13.19 -16.17 37.35
C THR A 143 12.44 -15.69 36.09
N ALA A 144 11.65 -14.63 36.26
CA ALA A 144 11.00 -13.77 35.25
C ALA A 144 10.35 -14.43 34.02
N SER A 145 9.03 -14.66 34.11
CA SER A 145 8.14 -14.76 32.95
C SER A 145 8.28 -13.49 32.09
N LEU A 146 9.08 -13.54 31.02
CA LEU A 146 9.02 -12.56 29.94
C LEU A 146 7.66 -12.71 29.27
N ARG A 147 6.68 -11.93 29.74
CA ARG A 147 5.42 -11.73 29.01
C ARG A 147 5.82 -11.26 27.61
N PRO A 148 5.35 -11.88 26.51
CA PRO A 148 5.53 -11.28 25.19
C PRO A 148 4.93 -9.88 25.29
N GLU A 149 5.74 -8.85 25.09
CA GLU A 149 5.25 -7.49 25.09
C GLU A 149 4.17 -7.40 24.02
N LYS A 150 2.95 -7.11 24.47
CA LYS A 150 1.79 -6.94 23.60
C LYS A 150 2.00 -5.62 22.89
N PHE A 151 2.64 -5.65 21.73
CA PHE A 151 2.73 -4.49 20.86
C PHE A 151 1.33 -4.19 20.31
N ASP A 152 0.90 -2.94 20.47
CA ASP A 152 -0.31 -2.49 19.80
C ASP A 152 -0.08 -2.49 18.28
N PRO A 153 -1.04 -2.99 17.49
CA PRO A 153 -0.91 -3.05 16.03
C PRO A 153 -0.74 -1.64 15.45
N VAL A 154 0.17 -1.49 14.49
CA VAL A 154 0.36 -0.21 13.78
C VAL A 154 -0.81 -0.02 12.81
N PRO A 155 -1.60 1.06 12.92
CA PRO A 155 -2.70 1.28 11.98
C PRO A 155 -2.18 1.56 10.58
N VAL A 156 -2.71 0.81 9.60
CA VAL A 156 -2.38 0.99 8.18
C VAL A 156 -3.64 1.47 7.44
N VAL A 157 -3.46 2.40 6.50
CA VAL A 157 -4.53 2.91 5.62
C VAL A 157 -4.03 3.00 4.19
N LEU A 158 -4.85 2.56 3.24
CA LEU A 158 -4.55 2.67 1.82
C LEU A 158 -5.17 3.95 1.25
N LEU A 159 -4.39 4.79 0.59
CA LEU A 159 -4.90 5.92 -0.18
C LEU A 159 -4.92 5.57 -1.67
N VAL A 160 -6.08 5.69 -2.31
CA VAL A 160 -6.26 5.37 -3.74
C VAL A 160 -6.53 6.64 -4.53
N VAL A 161 -5.61 6.96 -5.45
CA VAL A 161 -5.69 8.13 -6.34
C VAL A 161 -5.48 7.66 -7.78
N GLU A 162 -6.44 7.93 -8.65
CA GLU A 162 -6.47 7.38 -10.02
C GLU A 162 -6.39 5.84 -10.07
N GLY A 163 -5.31 5.29 -10.63
CA GLY A 163 -5.05 3.85 -10.67
C GLY A 163 -5.23 3.19 -12.03
N GLY A 164 -4.49 2.10 -12.24
CA GLY A 164 -4.59 1.22 -13.41
C GLY A 164 -5.06 -0.18 -13.01
N PRO A 165 -5.00 -1.17 -13.93
CA PRO A 165 -5.44 -2.54 -13.64
C PRO A 165 -4.81 -3.14 -12.37
N ASN A 166 -3.51 -2.94 -12.18
CA ASN A 166 -2.79 -3.40 -10.99
C ASN A 166 -3.28 -2.75 -9.69
N THR A 167 -3.85 -1.54 -9.75
CA THR A 167 -4.47 -0.89 -8.59
C THR A 167 -5.69 -1.66 -8.10
N VAL A 168 -6.43 -2.32 -8.99
CA VAL A 168 -7.56 -3.16 -8.59
C VAL A 168 -7.09 -4.34 -7.73
N ILE A 169 -6.01 -4.97 -8.15
CA ILE A 169 -5.38 -6.07 -7.42
C ILE A 169 -4.86 -5.56 -6.07
N THR A 170 -4.15 -4.43 -6.05
CA THR A 170 -3.65 -3.83 -4.80
C THR A 170 -4.78 -3.50 -3.81
N VAL A 171 -5.89 -2.93 -4.28
CA VAL A 171 -7.04 -2.62 -3.42
C VAL A 171 -7.70 -3.90 -2.91
N HIS A 172 -7.83 -4.94 -3.75
CA HIS A 172 -8.34 -6.24 -3.33
C HIS A 172 -7.47 -6.85 -2.22
N GLU A 173 -6.16 -6.91 -2.40
CA GLU A 173 -5.24 -7.44 -1.38
C GLU A 173 -5.33 -6.65 -0.06
N ALA A 174 -5.34 -5.32 -0.13
CA ALA A 174 -5.41 -4.49 1.07
C ALA A 174 -6.75 -4.63 1.81
N VAL A 175 -7.86 -4.42 1.09
CA VAL A 175 -9.19 -4.30 1.71
C VAL A 175 -9.79 -5.67 2.01
N VAL A 176 -9.75 -6.59 1.06
CA VAL A 176 -10.45 -7.89 1.16
C VAL A 176 -9.62 -8.90 1.94
N GLN A 177 -8.32 -9.01 1.65
CA GLN A 177 -7.47 -10.02 2.28
C GLN A 177 -6.91 -9.55 3.63
N ASN A 178 -6.52 -8.29 3.74
CA ASN A 178 -5.83 -7.77 4.93
C ASN A 178 -6.68 -6.87 5.83
N ASN A 179 -7.95 -6.62 5.49
CA ASN A 179 -8.84 -5.72 6.25
C ASN A 179 -8.25 -4.31 6.47
N ILE A 180 -7.43 -3.83 5.54
CA ILE A 180 -6.85 -2.48 5.57
C ILE A 180 -7.88 -1.52 4.98
N PRO A 181 -8.32 -0.48 5.72
CA PRO A 181 -9.26 0.51 5.20
C PRO A 181 -8.64 1.29 4.04
N ALA A 182 -9.43 1.54 3.00
CA ALA A 182 -9.03 2.33 1.84
C ALA A 182 -9.82 3.64 1.75
N VAL A 183 -9.11 4.74 1.49
CA VAL A 183 -9.67 6.05 1.20
C VAL A 183 -9.57 6.32 -0.30
N LEU A 184 -10.72 6.46 -0.95
CA LEU A 184 -10.83 6.72 -2.39
C LEU A 184 -10.88 8.23 -2.66
N PHE A 185 -10.03 8.73 -3.54
CA PHE A 185 -10.12 10.11 -4.03
C PHE A 185 -10.99 10.18 -5.28
N GLU A 186 -12.30 10.20 -5.08
CA GLU A 186 -13.28 10.30 -6.17
C GLU A 186 -13.01 11.52 -7.07
N GLY A 187 -13.24 11.35 -8.38
CA GLY A 187 -13.07 12.40 -9.38
C GLY A 187 -11.63 12.54 -9.87
N THR A 188 -10.71 11.73 -9.36
CA THR A 188 -9.32 11.65 -9.85
C THR A 188 -9.25 10.91 -11.19
N GLY A 189 -10.17 9.97 -11.46
CA GLY A 189 -10.28 9.24 -12.73
C GLY A 189 -9.94 7.75 -12.63
N ARG A 190 -10.00 7.05 -13.77
CA ARG A 190 -9.60 5.64 -13.95
C ARG A 190 -10.24 4.70 -12.92
N CYS A 191 -9.49 3.75 -12.35
CA CYS A 191 -9.97 2.77 -11.37
C CYS A 191 -10.64 3.42 -10.15
N CYS A 192 -10.12 4.54 -9.65
CA CYS A 192 -10.71 5.21 -8.49
C CYS A 192 -12.17 5.65 -8.73
N ASN A 193 -12.51 6.12 -9.94
CA ASN A 193 -13.89 6.48 -10.28
C ASN A 193 -14.78 5.24 -10.48
N LEU A 194 -14.21 4.13 -10.96
CA LEU A 194 -14.95 2.87 -11.05
C LEU A 194 -15.33 2.37 -9.66
N PHE A 195 -14.40 2.40 -8.70
CA PHE A 195 -14.68 2.06 -7.31
C PHE A 195 -15.75 2.94 -6.69
N ALA A 196 -15.64 4.27 -6.86
CA ALA A 196 -16.64 5.20 -6.35
C ALA A 196 -18.03 4.93 -6.92
N LYS A 197 -18.14 4.74 -8.25
CA LYS A 197 -19.43 4.45 -8.90
C LYS A 197 -20.00 3.09 -8.49
N ALA A 198 -19.15 2.08 -8.31
CA ALA A 198 -19.56 0.77 -7.82
C ALA A 198 -20.09 0.87 -6.39
N TYR A 199 -19.40 1.62 -5.53
CA TYR A 199 -19.84 1.90 -4.16
C TYR A 199 -21.18 2.64 -4.14
N ASP A 200 -21.35 3.70 -4.93
CA ASP A 200 -22.62 4.44 -5.01
C ASP A 200 -23.78 3.56 -5.48
N THR A 201 -23.51 2.66 -6.41
CA THR A 201 -24.52 1.72 -6.93
C THR A 201 -24.86 0.67 -5.87
N TYR A 202 -23.85 0.16 -5.17
CA TYR A 202 -24.03 -0.76 -4.04
C TYR A 202 -24.87 -0.12 -2.94
N GLU A 203 -24.58 1.12 -2.53
CA GLU A 203 -25.35 1.83 -1.51
C GLU A 203 -26.82 2.04 -1.94
N LYS A 204 -27.05 2.42 -3.21
CA LYS A 204 -28.41 2.56 -3.74
C LYS A 204 -29.18 1.24 -3.76
N LEU A 205 -28.54 0.15 -4.15
CA LEU A 205 -29.15 -1.19 -4.15
C LEU A 205 -29.38 -1.70 -2.74
N LYS A 206 -28.47 -1.44 -1.80
CA LYS A 206 -28.62 -1.79 -0.38
C LYS A 206 -29.82 -1.07 0.24
N ILE A 207 -30.03 0.19 -0.10
CA ILE A 207 -31.22 0.96 0.31
C ILE A 207 -32.50 0.40 -0.32
N GLN A 208 -32.44 -0.14 -1.55
CA GLN A 208 -33.60 -0.78 -2.19
C GLN A 208 -33.90 -2.18 -1.61
N ILE A 209 -32.90 -2.86 -1.07
CA ILE A 209 -32.98 -4.21 -0.50
C ILE A 209 -32.90 -4.13 1.03
N GLU A 210 -33.60 -3.18 1.65
CA GLU A 210 -33.77 -3.20 3.11
C GLU A 210 -34.64 -4.43 3.46
N ILE A 211 -33.97 -5.58 3.63
CA ILE A 211 -34.54 -6.86 4.04
C ILE A 211 -34.96 -6.68 5.51
N PRO A 212 -36.23 -6.94 5.86
CA PRO A 212 -36.66 -6.93 7.26
C PRO A 212 -35.74 -7.84 8.09
N GLU A 213 -35.32 -7.38 9.26
CA GLU A 213 -34.30 -7.99 10.15
C GLU A 213 -34.53 -9.46 10.57
N GLU A 214 -35.55 -10.16 10.05
CA GLU A 214 -35.87 -11.54 10.43
C GLU A 214 -35.55 -12.62 9.40
N THR A 215 -34.89 -12.33 8.27
CA THR A 215 -34.64 -13.38 7.27
C THR A 215 -33.23 -13.96 7.37
N ASN A 216 -33.15 -15.09 8.08
CA ASN A 216 -32.01 -15.99 8.25
C ASN A 216 -31.10 -16.08 7.01
N THR A 217 -29.82 -15.74 7.20
CA THR A 217 -28.74 -15.52 6.21
C THR A 217 -28.45 -16.69 5.24
N LYS A 218 -29.13 -17.82 5.39
CA LYS A 218 -28.97 -18.99 4.53
C LYS A 218 -29.62 -18.84 3.14
N HIS A 219 -30.70 -18.08 3.01
CA HIS A 219 -31.43 -17.98 1.73
C HIS A 219 -30.73 -17.12 0.65
N VAL A 220 -29.90 -16.15 1.04
CA VAL A 220 -29.24 -15.24 0.07
C VAL A 220 -28.08 -15.92 -0.64
N VAL A 221 -27.40 -16.87 0.02
CA VAL A 221 -26.30 -17.65 -0.59
C VAL A 221 -26.83 -18.62 -1.65
N ASP A 222 -28.05 -19.15 -1.46
CA ASP A 222 -28.65 -20.05 -2.44
C ASP A 222 -29.18 -19.30 -3.67
N LEU A 223 -29.66 -18.06 -3.51
CA LEU A 223 -30.12 -17.23 -4.64
C LEU A 223 -29.00 -16.83 -5.61
N ILE A 224 -27.74 -16.79 -5.14
CA ILE A 224 -26.57 -16.46 -5.97
C ILE A 224 -26.07 -17.68 -6.76
N LYS A 225 -26.35 -18.90 -6.29
CA LYS A 225 -25.94 -20.14 -6.98
C LYS A 225 -26.80 -20.46 -8.19
N ASP A 226 -28.05 -20.00 -8.24
CA ASP A 226 -28.96 -20.27 -9.36
C ASP A 226 -28.76 -19.32 -10.56
N VAL A 227 -27.82 -18.36 -10.46
CA VAL A 227 -27.52 -17.36 -11.50
C VAL A 227 -26.12 -17.57 -12.13
N ILE A 228 -25.42 -18.66 -11.77
CA ILE A 228 -24.17 -19.11 -12.41
C ILE A 228 -24.38 -20.51 -12.98
#